data_AF-A0A173LXF9-F1
#
_entry.id   AF-A0A173LXF9-F1
#
_cell.length_a   1.000
_cell.length_b   1.000
_cell.length_c   1.000
_cell.angle_alpha   90.00
_cell.angle_beta   90.00
_cell.angle_gamma   90.00
#
_symmetry.space_group_name_H-M   'P 1'
#
loop_
_entity.id
_entity.type
_entity.pdbx_description
1 polymer ?
#
loop_
_entity_poly.entity_id
_entity_poly.type
_entity_poly.pdbx_seq_one_letter_code
_entity_poly.pdbx_strand_id
1 'polypeptide(L)'
;MLIMDNSEFVARALRDYLRPLVTENEVQHLDTSIQCGEADAAIFSGISIARHFGIALPPIFREKIIELGVLPMGMDEAILQEFDALPAYWQAAS
;
A
#
# COMPACT_ATOMS: atom_id res chain seq x y z
N MET A 1 7.60 -20.71 13.03
CA MET A 1 7.22 -20.78 11.61
C MET A 1 6.82 -19.37 11.23
N LEU A 2 7.74 -18.63 10.59
CA LEU A 2 7.52 -17.24 10.15
C LEU A 2 6.65 -17.29 8.89
N ILE A 3 5.35 -17.51 9.06
CA ILE A 3 4.41 -17.17 8.00
C ILE A 3 4.28 -15.66 8.12
N MET A 4 5.06 -14.93 7.31
CA MET A 4 4.86 -13.50 7.18
C MET A 4 3.42 -13.31 6.72
N ASP A 5 2.66 -12.51 7.46
CA ASP A 5 1.29 -12.17 7.04
C ASP A 5 1.38 -11.54 5.65
N ASN A 6 0.52 -11.98 4.73
CA ASN A 6 0.52 -11.45 3.37
C ASN A 6 0.27 -9.92 3.39
N SER A 7 -0.42 -9.41 4.41
CA SER A 7 -0.61 -7.97 4.63
C SER A 7 0.73 -7.26 4.88
N GLU A 8 1.60 -7.80 5.74
CA GLU A 8 2.92 -7.24 6.04
C GLU A 8 3.81 -7.23 4.79
N PHE A 9 3.75 -8.28 3.97
CA PHE A 9 4.47 -8.32 2.69
C PHE A 9 4.03 -7.15 1.78
N VAL A 10 2.72 -6.97 1.60
CA VAL A 10 2.17 -5.91 0.75
C VAL A 10 2.53 -4.53 1.30
N ALA A 11 2.41 -4.32 2.62
CA ALA A 11 2.75 -3.07 3.27
C ALA A 11 4.24 -2.70 3.05
N ARG A 12 5.15 -3.66 3.24
CA ARG A 12 6.59 -3.46 3.02
C ARG A 12 6.91 -3.16 1.56
N ALA A 13 6.30 -3.91 0.64
CA ALA A 13 6.46 -3.69 -0.80
C ALA A 13 5.98 -2.30 -1.23
N LEU A 14 4.83 -1.85 -0.70
CA LEU A 14 4.30 -0.52 -0.96
C LEU A 14 5.21 0.58 -0.40
N ARG A 15 5.67 0.42 0.84
CA ARG A 15 6.65 1.32 1.47
C ARG A 15 7.95 1.42 0.65
N ASP A 16 8.47 0.29 0.18
CA ASP A 16 9.68 0.26 -0.64
C ASP A 16 9.49 0.88 -2.02
N TYR A 17 8.31 0.70 -2.64
CA TYR A 17 7.95 1.36 -3.90
C TYR A 17 7.83 2.88 -3.77
N LEU A 18 7.23 3.35 -2.67
CA LEU A 18 7.02 4.79 -2.42
C LEU A 18 8.29 5.49 -1.96
N ARG A 19 9.22 4.79 -1.28
CA ARG A 19 10.44 5.39 -0.71
C ARG A 19 11.19 6.37 -1.62
N PRO A 20 11.46 6.06 -2.90
CA PRO A 20 12.16 7.01 -3.78
C PRO A 20 11.27 8.14 -4.33
N LEU A 21 9.96 8.10 -4.08
CA LEU A 21 8.96 8.99 -4.68
C LEU A 21 8.33 9.98 -3.70
N VAL A 22 8.49 9.76 -2.39
CA VAL A 22 7.86 10.56 -1.32
C VAL A 22 8.90 11.04 -0.31
N THR A 23 8.47 11.84 0.67
CA THR A 23 9.37 12.35 1.71
C THR A 23 9.72 11.27 2.74
N GLU A 24 10.87 11.44 3.41
CA GLU A 24 11.30 10.53 4.49
C GLU A 24 10.26 10.43 5.62
N ASN A 25 9.56 11.53 5.94
CA ASN A 25 8.51 11.54 6.95
C ASN A 25 7.36 10.57 6.60
N GLU A 26 6.93 10.54 5.34
CA GLU A 26 5.89 9.62 4.88
C GLU A 26 6.36 8.16 4.96
N VAL A 27 7.62 7.90 4.59
CA VAL A 27 8.21 6.56 4.69
C VAL A 27 8.28 6.12 6.16
N GLN A 28 8.69 7.02 7.06
CA GLN A 28 8.79 6.74 8.48
C GLN A 28 7.42 6.46 9.11
N HIS A 29 6.37 7.15 8.65
CA HIS A 29 5.00 6.86 9.07
C HIS A 29 4.61 5.42 8.71
N LEU A 30 4.87 4.98 7.49
CA LEU A 30 4.62 3.59 7.05
C LEU A 30 5.46 2.58 7.84
N ASP A 31 6.75 2.86 8.03
CA ASP A 31 7.65 1.98 8.78
C ASP A 31 7.19 1.80 10.24
N THR A 32 6.66 2.86 10.86
CA THR A 32 6.12 2.80 12.22
C THR A 32 4.93 1.85 12.30
N SER A 33 3.93 2.01 11.42
CA SER A 33 2.76 1.12 11.38
C SER A 33 3.14 -0.34 11.12
N ILE A 34 4.07 -0.61 10.19
CA ILE A 34 4.57 -1.97 9.93
C ILE A 34 5.24 -2.56 11.18
N GLN A 35 6.09 -1.79 11.87
CA GLN A 35 6.78 -2.26 13.08
C GLN A 35 5.83 -2.51 14.26
N CYS A 36 4.71 -1.80 14.32
CA CYS A 36 3.65 -2.01 15.30
C CYS A 36 2.72 -3.20 14.98
N GLY A 37 2.91 -3.89 13.85
CA GLY A 37 2.04 -4.98 13.41
C GLY A 37 0.74 -4.49 12.78
N GLU A 38 0.66 -3.23 12.37
CA GLU A 38 -0.50 -2.59 11.76
C GLU A 38 -0.34 -2.54 10.23
N ALA A 39 -0.12 -3.69 9.60
CA ALA A 39 0.14 -3.79 8.17
C ALA A 39 -1.01 -3.24 7.31
N ASP A 40 -2.26 -3.50 7.69
CA ASP A 40 -3.44 -2.99 6.97
C ASP A 40 -3.52 -1.47 7.01
N ALA A 41 -3.19 -0.87 8.16
CA ALA A 41 -3.11 0.57 8.31
C ALA A 41 -1.98 1.16 7.45
N ALA A 42 -0.82 0.50 7.40
CA ALA A 42 0.26 0.89 6.50
C ALA A 42 -0.13 0.81 5.02
N ILE A 43 -0.91 -0.20 4.61
CA ILE A 43 -1.44 -0.30 3.23
C ILE A 43 -2.34 0.90 2.92
N PHE A 44 -3.32 1.17 3.80
CA PHE A 44 -4.24 2.30 3.64
C PHE A 44 -3.51 3.65 3.59
N SER A 45 -2.60 3.90 4.54
CA SER A 45 -1.77 5.10 4.57
C SER A 45 -0.91 5.21 3.32
N GLY A 46 -0.30 4.12 2.86
CA GLY A 46 0.56 4.12 1.67
C GLY A 46 -0.21 4.49 0.40
N ILE A 47 -1.44 4.01 0.24
CA ILE A 47 -2.31 4.38 -0.89
C ILE A 47 -2.74 5.84 -0.77
N SER A 48 -3.11 6.28 0.43
CA SER A 48 -3.46 7.68 0.69
C SER A 48 -2.30 8.64 0.37
N ILE A 49 -1.08 8.24 0.72
CA ILE A 49 0.16 8.95 0.37
C ILE A 49 0.35 8.97 -1.15
N ALA A 50 0.23 7.81 -1.82
CA ALA A 50 0.34 7.74 -3.27
C ALA A 50 -0.65 8.70 -3.96
N ARG A 51 -1.90 8.75 -3.47
CA ARG A 51 -2.92 9.69 -3.97
C ARG A 51 -2.52 11.14 -3.73
N HIS A 52 -2.07 11.47 -2.51
CA HIS A 52 -1.65 12.83 -2.16
C HIS A 52 -0.53 13.35 -3.06
N PHE A 53 0.44 12.50 -3.41
CA PHE A 53 1.56 12.84 -4.27
C PHE A 53 1.29 12.63 -5.77
N GLY A 54 0.09 12.16 -6.16
CA GLY A 54 -0.24 11.89 -7.56
C GLY A 54 0.59 10.75 -8.16
N ILE A 55 0.99 9.77 -7.35
CA ILE A 55 1.78 8.61 -7.76
C ILE A 55 0.85 7.50 -8.23
N ALA A 56 1.07 7.02 -9.46
CA ALA A 56 0.38 5.84 -9.95
C ALA A 56 1.00 4.58 -9.33
N LEU A 57 0.16 3.66 -8.85
CA LEU A 57 0.63 2.38 -8.33
C LEU A 57 0.51 1.27 -9.39
N PRO A 58 1.50 0.37 -9.50
CA PRO A 58 1.41 -0.83 -10.32
C PRO A 58 0.16 -1.67 -10.01
N PRO A 59 -0.55 -2.22 -11.03
CA PRO A 59 -1.77 -3.02 -10.83
C PRO A 59 -1.59 -4.23 -9.91
N ILE A 60 -0.38 -4.79 -9.83
CA ILE A 60 -0.06 -5.91 -8.93
C ILE A 60 -0.34 -5.59 -7.46
N PHE A 61 -0.24 -4.32 -7.03
CA PHE A 61 -0.62 -3.94 -5.67
C PHE A 61 -2.10 -4.16 -5.42
N ARG A 62 -2.96 -3.79 -6.37
CA ARG A 62 -4.41 -4.01 -6.28
C ARG A 62 -4.75 -5.49 -6.22
N GLU A 63 -4.13 -6.30 -7.06
CA GLU A 63 -4.29 -7.76 -7.05
C GLU A 63 -3.93 -8.35 -5.69
N LYS A 64 -2.79 -7.94 -5.12
CA LYS A 64 -2.34 -8.43 -3.81
C LYS A 64 -3.20 -7.96 -2.65
N ILE A 65 -3.75 -6.76 -2.71
CA ILE A 65 -4.72 -6.28 -1.72
C ILE A 65 -6.00 -7.13 -1.76
N ILE A 66 -6.52 -7.46 -2.94
CA ILE A 66 -7.70 -8.32 -3.09
C ILE A 66 -7.44 -9.72 -2.51
N GLU A 67 -6.24 -10.26 -2.72
CA GLU A 67 -5.84 -11.56 -2.19
C GLU A 67 -5.77 -11.61 -0.65
N LEU A 68 -5.70 -10.45 0.05
CA LEU A 68 -5.79 -10.41 1.52
C LEU A 68 -7.19 -10.77 2.03
N GLY A 69 -8.22 -10.65 1.19
CA GLY A 69 -9.60 -10.90 1.55
C GLY A 69 -10.19 -9.81 2.44
N VAL A 70 -11.14 -10.20 3.31
CA VAL A 70 -11.83 -9.25 4.20
C VAL A 70 -10.88 -8.78 5.29
N LEU A 71 -10.57 -7.50 5.27
CA LEU A 71 -9.71 -6.86 6.26
C LEU A 71 -10.54 -6.43 7.49
N PRO A 72 -9.90 -6.26 8.66
CA PRO A 72 -10.57 -5.77 9.85
C PRO A 72 -11.35 -4.48 9.59
N MET A 73 -12.52 -4.36 10.22
CA MET A 73 -13.38 -3.17 10.17
C MET A 73 -13.88 -2.78 8.75
N GLY A 74 -13.81 -3.68 7.76
CA GLY A 74 -14.21 -3.37 6.38
C GLY A 74 -13.23 -2.45 5.65
N MET A 75 -11.96 -2.44 6.08
CA MET A 75 -10.92 -1.62 5.44
C MET A 75 -10.66 -2.02 3.99
N ASP A 76 -10.99 -3.24 3.58
CA ASP A 76 -10.82 -3.73 2.21
C ASP A 76 -11.58 -2.87 1.19
N GLU A 77 -12.84 -2.54 1.45
CA GLU A 77 -13.62 -1.67 0.55
C GLU A 77 -13.03 -0.26 0.46
N ALA A 78 -12.65 0.33 1.59
CA ALA A 78 -12.08 1.66 1.65
C ALA A 78 -10.71 1.73 0.95
N ILE A 79 -9.86 0.72 1.15
CA ILE A 79 -8.56 0.58 0.50
C ILE A 79 -8.72 0.48 -1.01
N LEU A 80 -9.67 -0.34 -1.50
CA LEU A 80 -9.89 -0.51 -2.94
C LEU A 80 -10.45 0.77 -3.58
N GLN A 81 -11.35 1.49 -2.90
CA GLN A 81 -11.85 2.78 -3.37
C GLN A 81 -10.74 3.84 -3.47
N GLU A 82 -9.86 3.90 -2.47
CA GLU A 82 -8.70 4.79 -2.49
C GLU A 82 -7.72 4.41 -3.61
N PHE A 83 -7.52 3.12 -3.85
CA PHE A 83 -6.67 2.64 -4.94
C PHE A 83 -7.25 3.00 -6.31
N ASP A 84 -8.56 2.83 -6.51
CA ASP A 84 -9.23 3.12 -7.78
C ASP A 84 -9.29 4.63 -8.08
N ALA A 85 -9.04 5.49 -7.09
CA ALA A 85 -8.92 6.94 -7.25
C ALA A 85 -7.51 7.40 -7.65
N LEU A 86 -6.53 6.49 -7.76
CA LEU A 86 -5.16 6.81 -8.15
C LEU A 86 -5.05 7.15 -9.65
N PRO A 87 -4.02 7.91 -10.05
CA PRO A 87 -3.74 8.12 -11.46
C PRO A 87 -3.39 6.79 -12.16
N ALA A 88 -3.71 6.71 -13.45
CA ALA A 88 -3.46 5.52 -14.26
C ALA A 88 -1.96 5.18 -14.31
N TYR A 89 -1.64 3.91 -14.10
CA TYR A 89 -0.28 3.41 -14.21
C TYR A 89 0.09 3.15 -15.67
N TRP A 90 0.97 3.99 -16.21
CA TRP A 90 1.51 3.83 -17.56
C TRP A 90 2.87 3.14 -17.47
N GLN A 91 2.89 1.83 -17.62
CA GLN A 91 4.15 1.16 -17.95
C GLN A 91 4.46 1.52 -19.41
N ALA A 92 5.53 2.29 -19.63
CA ALA A 92 6.10 2.39 -20.97
C ALA A 92 6.48 0.97 -21.38
N ALA A 93 5.72 0.39 -22.31
CA ALA A 93 6.10 -0.85 -22.96
C ALA A 93 7.52 -0.66 -23.50
N SER A 94 8.47 -1.34 -22.87
CA SER A 94 9.88 -1.38 -23.27
C SER A 94 10.15 -2.73 -23.89
#